data_AF-A0A1I2E9J1-F1
#
_entry.id   AF-A0A1I2E9J1-F1
#
_cell.length_a   1.000
_cell.length_b   1.000
_cell.length_c   1.000
_cell.angle_alpha   90.00
_cell.angle_beta   90.00
_cell.angle_gamma   90.00
#
_symmetry.space_group_name_H-M   'P 1'
#
loop_
_entity.id
_entity.type
_entity.pdbx_description
1 polymer ?
#
loop_
_entity_poly.entity_id
_entity_poly.type
_entity_poly.pdbx_seq_one_letter_code
_entity_poly.pdbx_strand_id
1 'polypeptide(L)'
;MKFEDLINYHLRGTTLDYTSIKDFLSTPPHYYQWGIQYEIDQPSLTQLNATDLFEFYLRFYLTGRHKTLQAVLREVREFVHQDANAAPYFIGYSLENTRQRLLILEWYELLPRLETAKDQISALTPPETVDQQPPCIIRFLDETYT
;
A
#
# COMPACT_ATOMS: atom_id res chain seq x y z
N MET A 1 16.14 -17.57 -4.02
CA MET A 1 15.01 -17.72 -4.96
C MET A 1 14.78 -16.38 -5.62
N LYS A 2 14.77 -16.31 -6.96
CA LYS A 2 14.53 -15.04 -7.67
C LYS A 2 13.07 -14.62 -7.48
N PHE A 3 12.77 -13.34 -7.67
CA PHE A 3 11.42 -12.80 -7.52
C PHE A 3 10.40 -13.50 -8.43
N GLU A 4 10.82 -13.81 -9.66
CA GLU A 4 10.02 -14.57 -10.65
C GLU A 4 9.71 -15.99 -10.18
N ASP A 5 10.67 -16.67 -9.56
CA ASP A 5 10.47 -18.03 -9.01
C ASP A 5 9.47 -18.03 -7.85
N LEU A 6 9.43 -16.96 -7.05
CA LEU A 6 8.50 -16.77 -5.93
C LEU A 6 7.08 -16.55 -6.40
N ILE A 7 6.90 -15.65 -7.36
CA ILE A 7 5.61 -15.42 -7.99
C ILE A 7 5.14 -16.73 -8.62
N ASN A 8 5.96 -17.41 -9.42
CA ASN A 8 5.59 -18.69 -10.00
C ASN A 8 5.27 -19.78 -8.97
N TYR A 9 6.00 -19.85 -7.84
CA TYR A 9 5.75 -20.84 -6.79
C TYR A 9 4.42 -20.60 -6.07
N HIS A 10 4.11 -19.35 -5.75
CA HIS A 10 2.90 -19.01 -5.01
C HIS A 10 1.64 -18.89 -5.87
N LEU A 11 1.80 -18.61 -7.18
CA LEU A 11 0.71 -18.56 -8.15
C LEU A 11 0.49 -19.88 -8.90
N ARG A 12 1.26 -20.93 -8.57
CA ARG A 12 1.16 -22.21 -9.26
C ARG A 12 -0.22 -22.84 -9.02
N GLY A 13 -1.00 -23.01 -10.09
CA GLY A 13 -2.34 -23.62 -10.02
C GLY A 13 -3.48 -22.61 -9.82
N THR A 14 -3.16 -21.33 -9.90
CA THR A 14 -4.12 -20.21 -9.82
C THR A 14 -4.52 -19.79 -11.24
N THR A 15 -5.68 -19.14 -11.41
CA THR A 15 -6.12 -18.58 -12.70
C THR A 15 -5.50 -17.21 -13.00
N LEU A 16 -4.54 -16.79 -12.19
CA LEU A 16 -4.05 -15.42 -12.17
C LEU A 16 -3.12 -15.16 -13.36
N ASP A 17 -3.30 -14.03 -14.04
CA ASP A 17 -2.36 -13.60 -15.09
C ASP A 17 -1.02 -13.21 -14.47
N TYR A 18 -0.02 -14.06 -14.71
CA TYR A 18 1.35 -13.86 -14.22
C TYR A 18 1.94 -12.52 -14.65
N THR A 19 1.63 -12.05 -15.87
CA THR A 19 2.18 -10.80 -16.40
C THR A 19 1.65 -9.61 -15.62
N SER A 20 0.33 -9.50 -15.50
CA SER A 20 -0.33 -8.43 -14.73
C SER A 20 0.10 -8.45 -13.26
N ILE A 21 0.23 -9.63 -12.64
CA ILE A 21 0.73 -9.73 -11.26
C ILE A 21 2.18 -9.26 -11.17
N LYS A 22 3.04 -9.75 -12.05
CA LYS A 22 4.44 -9.36 -12.06
C LYS A 22 4.56 -7.86 -12.22
N ASP A 23 3.82 -7.25 -13.14
CA ASP A 23 3.85 -5.82 -13.38
C ASP A 23 3.37 -5.04 -12.16
N PHE A 24 2.19 -5.37 -11.60
CA PHE A 24 1.69 -4.71 -10.39
C PHE A 24 2.67 -4.77 -9.21
N LEU A 25 3.31 -5.92 -9.00
CA LEU A 25 4.23 -6.13 -7.89
C LEU A 25 5.64 -5.57 -8.15
N SER A 26 6.04 -5.41 -9.42
CA SER A 26 7.37 -4.92 -9.79
C SER A 26 7.38 -3.41 -10.01
N THR A 27 6.23 -2.83 -10.37
CA THR A 27 6.10 -1.39 -10.55
C THR A 27 6.02 -0.73 -9.18
N PRO A 28 7.01 0.09 -8.79
CA PRO A 28 6.96 0.79 -7.52
C PRO A 28 5.76 1.76 -7.50
N PRO A 29 5.13 1.95 -6.34
CA PRO A 29 4.27 3.10 -6.10
C PRO A 29 5.02 4.40 -6.47
N HIS A 30 4.29 5.40 -6.96
CA HIS A 30 4.89 6.64 -7.47
C HIS A 30 4.11 7.89 -7.03
N TYR A 31 3.47 7.85 -5.86
CA TYR A 31 2.75 8.98 -5.27
C TYR A 31 3.68 10.20 -5.11
N TYR A 32 4.93 10.00 -4.69
CA TYR A 32 5.90 11.07 -4.54
C TYR A 32 6.26 11.72 -5.88
N GLN A 33 6.54 10.91 -6.90
CA GLN A 33 6.87 11.41 -8.24
C GLN A 33 5.67 12.15 -8.85
N TRP A 34 4.47 11.61 -8.66
CA TRP A 34 3.24 12.30 -9.02
C TRP A 34 3.11 13.64 -8.28
N GLY A 35 3.34 13.67 -6.97
CA GLY A 35 3.28 14.92 -6.20
C GLY A 35 4.26 15.98 -6.69
N ILE A 36 5.46 15.59 -7.12
CA ILE A 36 6.43 16.51 -7.74
C ILE A 36 5.87 17.12 -9.02
N GLN A 37 5.23 16.31 -9.87
CA GLN A 37 4.64 16.78 -11.13
C GLN A 37 3.50 17.78 -10.93
N TYR A 38 2.77 17.66 -9.81
CA TYR A 38 1.66 18.52 -9.45
C TYR A 38 2.05 19.66 -8.48
N GLU A 39 3.35 19.89 -8.28
CA GLU A 39 3.89 20.96 -7.42
C GLU A 39 3.30 20.96 -6.00
N ILE A 40 3.06 19.76 -5.46
CA ILE A 40 2.55 19.56 -4.10
C ILE A 40 3.55 20.09 -3.06
N ASP A 41 3.04 20.61 -1.95
CA ASP A 41 3.85 21.15 -0.87
C ASP A 41 4.74 20.09 -0.19
N GLN A 42 5.86 20.52 0.39
CA GLN A 42 6.89 19.61 0.87
C GLN A 42 6.47 18.70 2.05
N PRO A 43 5.66 19.17 3.03
CA PRO A 43 5.05 18.29 4.02
C PRO A 43 4.23 17.16 3.38
N SER A 44 3.35 17.49 2.45
CA SER A 44 2.54 16.50 1.72
C SER A 44 3.40 15.56 0.88
N LEU A 45 4.47 16.03 0.23
CA LEU A 45 5.43 15.18 -0.48
C LEU A 45 6.12 14.18 0.45
N THR A 46 6.41 14.57 1.69
CA THR A 46 7.00 13.66 2.69
C THR A 46 6.03 12.53 3.03
N GLN A 47 4.74 12.85 3.20
CA GLN A 47 3.68 11.87 3.43
C GLN A 47 3.49 10.93 2.23
N LEU A 48 3.52 11.46 1.00
CA LEU A 48 3.44 10.67 -0.23
C LEU A 48 4.60 9.69 -0.37
N ASN A 49 5.83 10.12 -0.03
CA ASN A 49 7.00 9.25 -0.05
C ASN A 49 6.92 8.14 1.02
N ALA A 50 6.42 8.45 2.23
CA ALA A 50 6.17 7.44 3.25
C ALA A 50 5.10 6.43 2.79
N THR A 51 4.09 6.90 2.07
CA THR A 51 3.03 6.06 1.47
C THR A 51 3.60 5.15 0.39
N ASP A 52 4.48 5.65 -0.48
CA ASP A 52 5.17 4.84 -1.49
C ASP A 52 5.94 3.68 -0.86
N LEU A 53 6.68 3.96 0.22
CA LEU A 53 7.49 2.97 0.92
C LEU A 53 6.62 1.92 1.62
N PHE A 54 5.55 2.35 2.30
CA PHE A 54 4.55 1.46 2.90
C PHE A 54 3.96 0.52 1.85
N GLU A 55 3.43 1.06 0.76
CA GLU A 55 2.75 0.29 -0.26
C GLU A 55 3.71 -0.67 -0.99
N PHE A 56 4.95 -0.26 -1.20
CA PHE A 56 5.98 -1.12 -1.75
C PHE A 56 6.17 -2.40 -0.90
N TYR A 57 6.31 -2.26 0.42
CA TYR A 57 6.45 -3.42 1.30
C TYR A 57 5.15 -4.23 1.42
N LEU A 58 3.99 -3.57 1.36
CA LEU A 58 2.68 -4.24 1.35
C LEU A 58 2.56 -5.16 0.13
N ARG A 59 2.81 -4.62 -1.07
CA ARG A 59 2.81 -5.40 -2.32
C ARG A 59 3.79 -6.56 -2.24
N PHE A 60 4.99 -6.31 -1.70
CA PHE A 60 6.00 -7.35 -1.54
C PHE A 60 5.57 -8.45 -0.54
N TYR A 61 4.82 -8.11 0.50
CA TYR A 61 4.20 -9.09 1.41
C TYR A 61 3.14 -9.95 0.73
N LEU A 62 2.31 -9.38 -0.12
CA LEU A 62 1.29 -10.14 -0.87
C LEU A 62 1.92 -11.26 -1.70
N THR A 63 3.16 -11.10 -2.17
CA THR A 63 3.92 -12.12 -2.93
C THR A 63 4.29 -13.38 -2.13
N GLY A 64 4.09 -13.40 -0.81
CA GLY A 64 4.25 -14.60 0.02
C GLY A 64 5.48 -14.61 0.94
N ARG A 65 6.19 -13.50 1.10
CA ARG A 65 7.28 -13.41 2.07
C ARG A 65 6.74 -13.01 3.45
N HIS A 66 6.50 -13.96 4.35
CA HIS A 66 6.06 -13.64 5.71
C HIS A 66 6.96 -12.64 6.47
N LYS A 67 8.27 -12.65 6.18
CA LYS A 67 9.23 -11.69 6.78
C LYS A 67 8.98 -10.23 6.40
N THR A 68 8.24 -9.97 5.33
CA THR A 68 8.01 -8.59 4.87
C THR A 68 6.81 -7.96 5.55
N LEU A 69 5.96 -8.74 6.23
CA LEU A 69 4.96 -8.17 7.14
C LEU A 69 5.62 -7.35 8.26
N GLN A 70 6.74 -7.82 8.82
CA GLN A 70 7.48 -7.03 9.80
C GLN A 70 8.03 -5.72 9.22
N ALA A 71 8.40 -5.71 7.93
CA ALA A 71 8.80 -4.49 7.24
C ALA A 71 7.60 -3.54 7.06
N VAL A 72 6.44 -4.06 6.63
CA VAL A 72 5.18 -3.29 6.57
C VAL A 72 4.88 -2.64 7.91
N LEU A 73 4.88 -3.42 9.00
CA LEU A 73 4.58 -2.90 10.34
C LEU A 73 5.63 -1.89 10.82
N ARG A 74 6.90 -2.04 10.42
CA ARG A 74 7.95 -1.07 10.73
C ARG A 74 7.69 0.26 10.03
N GLU A 75 7.41 0.23 8.72
CA GLU A 75 7.12 1.47 7.98
C GLU A 75 5.85 2.14 8.48
N VAL A 76 4.82 1.38 8.87
CA VAL A 76 3.60 1.93 9.50
C VAL A 76 3.95 2.65 10.81
N ARG A 77 4.77 2.06 11.68
CA ARG A 77 5.19 2.72 12.94
C ARG A 77 5.97 4.00 12.67
N GLU A 78 6.88 3.96 11.71
CA GLU A 78 7.69 5.13 11.35
C GLU A 78 6.79 6.24 10.78
N PHE A 79 5.85 5.90 9.89
CA PHE A 79 4.92 6.88 9.33
C PHE A 79 4.01 7.49 10.40
N VAL A 80 3.43 6.66 11.28
CA VAL A 80 2.61 7.14 12.41
C VAL A 80 3.45 7.98 13.40
N HIS A 81 4.73 7.67 13.58
CA HIS A 81 5.62 8.46 14.43
C HIS A 81 5.91 9.83 13.83
N GLN A 82 6.10 9.91 12.51
CA GLN A 82 6.33 11.15 11.78
C GLN A 82 5.07 12.03 11.73
N ASP A 83 3.91 11.43 11.46
CA ASP A 83 2.64 12.14 11.37
C ASP A 83 1.46 11.24 11.78
N ALA A 84 1.14 11.25 13.06
CA ALA A 84 0.07 10.44 13.63
C ALA A 84 -1.33 10.81 13.11
N ASN A 85 -1.50 12.02 12.55
CA ASN A 85 -2.79 12.51 12.06
C ASN A 85 -3.01 12.12 10.60
N ALA A 86 -1.99 12.31 9.74
CA ALA A 86 -2.12 12.01 8.32
C ALA A 86 -1.95 10.52 8.00
N ALA A 87 -1.07 9.82 8.72
CA ALA A 87 -0.70 8.44 8.40
C ALA A 87 -1.90 7.47 8.29
N PRO A 88 -2.91 7.47 9.19
CA PRO A 88 -4.06 6.59 9.08
C PRO A 88 -4.80 6.73 7.74
N TYR A 89 -4.96 7.96 7.24
CA TYR A 89 -5.66 8.22 5.98
C TYR A 89 -4.88 7.72 4.76
N PHE A 90 -3.56 7.95 4.71
CA PHE A 90 -2.72 7.46 3.61
C PHE A 90 -2.61 5.94 3.60
N ILE A 91 -2.45 5.33 4.78
CA ILE A 91 -2.40 3.88 4.94
C ILE A 91 -3.74 3.26 4.54
N GLY A 92 -4.86 3.84 5.01
CA GLY A 92 -6.20 3.41 4.65
C GLY A 92 -6.47 3.50 3.15
N TYR A 93 -6.11 4.63 2.54
CA TYR A 93 -6.21 4.83 1.09
C TYR A 93 -5.41 3.77 0.32
N SER A 94 -4.15 3.53 0.67
CA SER A 94 -3.31 2.55 -0.01
C SER A 94 -3.80 1.10 0.16
N LEU A 95 -4.30 0.74 1.35
CA LEU A 95 -4.92 -0.56 1.61
C LEU A 95 -6.19 -0.76 0.76
N GLU A 96 -7.07 0.24 0.68
CA GLU A 96 -8.29 0.14 -0.13
C GLU A 96 -7.98 0.14 -1.62
N ASN A 97 -7.05 0.98 -2.09
CA ASN A 97 -6.62 0.97 -3.49
C ASN A 97 -6.03 -0.39 -3.88
N THR A 98 -5.17 -0.95 -3.03
CA THR A 98 -4.64 -2.31 -3.20
C THR A 98 -5.78 -3.33 -3.26
N ARG A 99 -6.75 -3.27 -2.33
CA ARG A 99 -7.90 -4.17 -2.31
C ARG A 99 -8.72 -4.10 -3.59
N GLN A 100 -9.03 -2.89 -4.07
CA GLN A 100 -9.80 -2.68 -5.30
C GLN A 100 -9.04 -3.22 -6.52
N ARG A 101 -7.72 -2.98 -6.62
CA ARG A 101 -6.90 -3.55 -7.69
C ARG A 101 -6.92 -5.08 -7.67
N LEU A 102 -6.80 -5.70 -6.49
CA LEU A 102 -6.91 -7.16 -6.36
C LEU A 102 -8.28 -7.66 -6.81
N LEU A 103 -9.37 -6.95 -6.51
CA LEU A 103 -10.73 -7.32 -6.93
C LEU A 103 -10.94 -7.18 -8.44
N ILE A 104 -10.52 -6.05 -9.02
CA ILE A 104 -10.64 -5.76 -10.46
C ILE A 104 -9.87 -6.80 -11.29
N LEU A 105 -8.73 -7.25 -10.78
CA LEU A 105 -7.88 -8.24 -11.45
C LEU A 105 -8.27 -9.68 -11.08
N GLU A 106 -9.31 -9.88 -10.27
CA GLU A 106 -9.82 -11.17 -9.80
C GLU A 106 -8.81 -11.99 -8.98
N TRP A 107 -7.89 -11.32 -8.27
CA TRP A 107 -6.83 -11.92 -7.45
C TRP A 107 -7.29 -12.22 -6.02
N TYR A 108 -8.43 -12.92 -5.90
CA TYR A 108 -9.10 -13.17 -4.61
C TYR A 108 -8.22 -13.92 -3.60
N GLU A 109 -7.30 -14.74 -4.07
CA GLU A 109 -6.37 -15.53 -3.24
C GLU A 109 -5.41 -14.67 -2.41
N LEU A 110 -5.18 -13.42 -2.82
CA LEU A 110 -4.33 -12.47 -2.10
C LEU A 110 -5.10 -11.67 -1.04
N LEU A 111 -6.44 -11.62 -1.11
CA LEU A 111 -7.27 -10.88 -0.18
C LEU A 111 -7.11 -11.33 1.28
N PRO A 112 -7.06 -12.63 1.62
CA PRO A 112 -6.87 -13.06 3.02
C PRO A 112 -5.56 -12.54 3.64
N ARG A 113 -4.50 -12.42 2.83
CA ARG A 113 -3.23 -11.84 3.28
C ARG A 113 -3.37 -10.33 3.50
N LEU A 114 -4.05 -9.63 2.60
CA LEU A 114 -4.31 -8.21 2.75
C LEU A 114 -5.12 -7.91 4.02
N GLU A 115 -6.18 -8.67 4.28
CA GLU A 115 -6.98 -8.52 5.51
C GLU A 115 -6.15 -8.84 6.77
N THR A 116 -5.30 -9.87 6.73
CA THR A 116 -4.37 -10.17 7.83
C THR A 116 -3.40 -9.01 8.11
N ALA A 117 -2.89 -8.36 7.05
CA ALA A 117 -2.04 -7.18 7.21
C ALA A 117 -2.84 -6.01 7.79
N LYS A 118 -4.05 -5.75 7.27
CA LYS A 118 -4.95 -4.70 7.74
C LYS A 118 -5.24 -4.81 9.23
N ASP A 119 -5.55 -6.01 9.73
CA ASP A 119 -5.82 -6.24 11.15
C ASP A 119 -4.63 -5.93 12.05
N GLN A 120 -3.40 -6.18 11.56
CA GLN A 120 -2.19 -5.87 12.33
C GLN A 120 -1.79 -4.40 12.22
N ILE A 121 -2.04 -3.78 11.08
CA ILE A 121 -1.80 -2.35 10.84
C ILE A 121 -2.76 -1.51 11.70
N SER A 122 -4.03 -1.89 11.78
CA SER A 122 -5.04 -1.17 12.56
C SER A 122 -4.70 -1.11 14.06
N ALA A 123 -3.99 -2.12 14.58
CA ALA A 123 -3.47 -2.12 15.94
C ALA A 123 -2.30 -1.14 16.17
N LEU A 124 -1.69 -0.61 15.11
CA LEU A 124 -0.55 0.33 15.15
C LEU A 124 -0.94 1.77 14.79
N THR A 125 -2.07 1.96 14.11
CA THR A 125 -2.60 3.28 13.78
C THR A 125 -3.50 3.79 14.90
N PRO A 126 -3.36 5.06 15.32
CA PRO A 126 -4.35 5.65 16.21
C PRO A 126 -5.74 5.58 15.57
N PRO A 127 -6.81 5.38 16.37
CA PRO A 127 -8.16 5.38 15.83
C PRO A 127 -8.45 6.74 15.20
N GLU A 128 -9.09 6.74 14.02
CA GLU A 128 -9.60 7.95 13.40
C GLU A 128 -10.53 8.65 14.40
N THR A 129 -10.08 9.78 14.95
CA THR A 129 -10.93 10.60 15.82
C THR A 129 -11.95 11.31 14.94
N VAL A 130 -13.23 11.28 15.34
CA VAL A 130 -14.39 11.79 14.59
C VAL A 130 -14.24 13.26 14.13
N ASP A 131 -13.37 14.03 14.80
CA ASP A 131 -13.14 15.45 14.52
C ASP A 131 -11.96 15.73 13.57
N GLN A 132 -11.19 14.71 13.15
CA GLN A 132 -10.09 14.88 12.20
C GLN A 132 -10.62 14.77 10.77
N GLN A 133 -10.41 15.83 9.99
CA GLN A 133 -10.67 15.80 8.55
C GLN A 133 -9.50 15.12 7.83
N PRO A 134 -9.77 14.30 6.80
CA PRO A 134 -8.72 13.73 5.98
C PRO A 134 -7.89 14.86 5.33
N PRO A 135 -6.57 14.69 5.18
CA PRO A 135 -5.74 15.63 4.43
C PRO A 135 -6.35 15.88 3.04
N CYS A 136 -6.45 17.15 2.62
CA CYS A 136 -7.04 17.52 1.32
C CYS A 136 -6.40 16.76 0.15
N ILE A 137 -5.12 16.41 0.29
CA ILE A 137 -4.38 15.67 -0.73
C ILE A 137 -4.90 14.24 -0.96
N ILE A 138 -5.51 13.59 0.03
CA ILE A 138 -6.13 12.27 -0.16
C ILE A 138 -7.29 12.37 -1.15
N ARG A 139 -8.14 13.40 -1.01
CA ARG A 139 -9.24 13.65 -1.94
C ARG A 139 -8.73 13.98 -3.34
N PHE A 140 -7.64 14.74 -3.41
CA PHE A 140 -7.02 15.08 -4.69
C PHE A 140 -6.41 13.84 -5.37
N LEU A 141 -5.80 12.93 -4.61
CA LEU A 141 -5.33 11.63 -5.11
C LEU A 141 -6.48 10.80 -5.69
N ASP A 142 -7.61 10.67 -4.99
CA ASP A 142 -8.80 9.94 -5.48
C ASP A 142 -9.28 10.45 -6.86
N GLU A 143 -9.17 11.76 -7.10
CA GLU A 143 -9.67 12.40 -8.31
C GLU A 143 -8.69 12.35 -9.49
N THR A 144 -7.39 12.22 -9.23
CA THR A 144 -6.34 12.51 -10.24
C THR A 144 -5.26 11.45 -10.37
N TYR A 145 -5.18 10.49 -9.45
CA TYR A 145 -4.19 9.42 -9.45
C TYR A 145 -4.84 8.09 -9.86
N THR A 146 -4.82 7.79 -11.17
CA THR A 146 -5.30 6.53 -11.77
C THR A 146 -4.21 5.85 -12.59
#